data_AF-A0A2V8I9K6-F1
#
_entry.id   AF-A0A2V8I9K6-F1
#
_cell.length_a   1.000
_cell.length_b   1.000
_cell.length_c   1.000
_cell.angle_alpha   90.00
_cell.angle_beta   90.00
_cell.angle_gamma   90.00
#
_symmetry.space_group_name_H-M   'P 1'
#
loop_
_entity.id
_entity.type
_entity.pdbx_description
1 polymer ?
#
loop_
_entity_poly.entity_id
_entity_poly.type
_entity_poly.pdbx_seq_one_letter_code
_entity_poly.pdbx_strand_id
1 'polypeptide(L)' 'AVFVIFALGIVAAPGLAQERPYFVTYDHHMEEPGNLEVATNPVIGRARGVNTFIGNWTEFEYGAKGWWTSEFYIDSQHT' A
#
# COMPACT_ATOMS: atom_id res chain seq x y z
N ALA A 1 -6.69 1.34 38.48
CA ALA A 1 -6.75 0.33 37.39
C ALA A 1 -6.13 0.82 36.08
N VAL A 2 -6.46 2.03 35.58
CA VAL A 2 -5.96 2.55 34.29
C VAL A 2 -4.46 2.88 34.27
N PHE A 3 -3.89 3.40 35.36
CA PHE A 3 -2.47 3.76 35.44
C PHE A 3 -1.48 2.57 35.43
N VAL A 4 -1.94 1.36 35.78
CA VAL A 4 -1.07 0.17 35.85
C VAL A 4 -0.79 -0.42 34.46
N ILE A 5 -1.74 -0.25 33.52
CA ILE A 5 -1.62 -0.78 32.15
C ILE A 5 -0.60 0.03 31.33
N PHE A 6 -0.50 1.34 31.56
CA PHE A 6 0.47 2.19 30.85
C PHE A 6 1.92 1.91 31.23
N ALA A 7 2.17 1.46 32.46
CA ALA A 7 3.51 1.10 32.94
C ALA A 7 3.99 -0.26 32.41
N LEU A 8 3.08 -1.20 32.14
CA LEU A 8 3.39 -2.54 31.61
C LEU A 8 3.63 -2.57 30.09
N GLY A 9 3.15 -1.55 29.35
CA GLY A 9 3.27 -1.49 27.89
C GLY A 9 4.60 -0.92 27.35
N ILE A 10 5.45 -0.34 28.20
CA ILE A 10 6.67 0.38 27.77
C ILE A 10 7.96 -0.40 28.07
N VAL A 11 7.90 -1.48 28.85
CA VAL A 11 9.05 -2.37 29.02
C VAL A 11 8.98 -3.45 27.94
N ALA A 12 9.29 -3.07 26.69
CA ALA A 12 9.66 -4.03 25.68
C ALA A 12 10.91 -4.75 26.19
N ALA A 13 10.76 -5.98 26.70
CA ALA A 13 11.90 -6.80 27.07
C ALA A 13 12.83 -6.87 25.85
N PRO A 14 14.12 -6.51 25.97
CA PRO A 14 15.04 -6.59 24.85
C PRO A 14 15.09 -8.06 24.44
N GLY A 15 14.55 -8.37 23.26
CA GLY A 15 14.64 -9.71 22.70
C GLY A 15 16.11 -10.04 22.50
N LEU A 16 16.64 -10.99 23.28
CA LEU A 16 18.05 -11.41 23.26
C LEU A 16 18.49 -12.05 21.92
N ALA A 17 17.63 -12.05 20.90
CA ALA A 17 17.83 -12.60 19.58
C ALA A 17 17.49 -11.61 18.45
N GLN A 18 17.45 -10.30 18.72
CA GLN A 18 17.33 -9.34 17.61
C GLN A 18 18.62 -9.35 16.78
N GLU A 19 18.47 -9.61 15.48
CA GLU A 19 19.57 -9.46 14.53
C GLU A 19 20.13 -8.05 14.59
N ARG A 20 21.43 -7.90 14.32
CA ARG A 20 22.06 -6.58 14.21
C ARG A 20 21.28 -5.76 13.18
N PRO A 21 20.99 -4.46 13.40
CA PRO A 21 20.27 -3.67 12.41
C PRO A 21 20.92 -3.80 11.03
N TYR A 22 20.13 -4.17 10.04
CA TYR A 22 20.53 -4.27 8.64
C TYR A 22 19.49 -3.59 7.76
N PHE A 23 19.92 -3.13 6.59
CA PHE A 23 19.00 -2.65 5.57
C PHE A 23 18.63 -3.82 4.66
N VAL A 24 17.33 -4.05 4.50
CA VAL A 24 16.83 -4.89 3.41
C VAL A 24 16.94 -4.06 2.14
N THR A 25 17.88 -4.44 1.26
CA THR A 25 18.06 -3.77 -0.03
C THR A 25 17.29 -4.44 -1.16
N TYR A 26 16.69 -5.61 -0.90
CA TYR A 26 15.86 -6.37 -1.83
C TYR A 26 14.91 -7.29 -1.06
N ASP A 27 13.64 -7.26 -1.44
CA ASP A 27 12.60 -8.26 -1.15
C ASP A 27 11.79 -8.40 -2.45
N HIS A 28 11.30 -9.59 -2.78
CA HIS A 28 10.45 -9.82 -3.95
C HIS A 28 9.12 -9.04 -3.95
N HIS A 29 8.74 -8.42 -2.82
CA HIS A 29 7.63 -7.47 -2.71
C HIS A 29 8.03 -6.01 -2.93
N MET A 30 9.33 -5.70 -3.04
CA MET A 30 9.79 -4.36 -3.35
C MET A 30 9.72 -4.12 -4.85
N GLU A 31 9.25 -2.94 -5.24
CA GLU A 31 9.15 -2.56 -6.64
C GLU A 31 10.53 -2.56 -7.32
N GLU A 32 10.62 -3.24 -8.47
CA GLU A 32 11.89 -3.47 -9.16
C GLU A 32 12.23 -2.29 -10.09
N PRO A 33 13.47 -1.76 -10.07
CA PRO A 33 13.85 -0.66 -10.97
C PRO A 33 13.66 -1.04 -12.45
N GLY A 34 12.86 -0.28 -13.16
CA GLY A 34 12.53 -0.50 -14.55
C GLY A 34 11.32 -1.40 -14.79
N ASN A 35 10.71 -1.94 -13.73
CA ASN A 35 9.45 -2.66 -13.82
C ASN A 35 8.32 -1.68 -14.18
N LEU A 36 7.42 -2.12 -15.06
CA LEU A 36 6.21 -1.38 -15.42
C LEU A 36 5.03 -2.29 -15.14
N GLU A 37 4.19 -1.87 -14.21
CA GLU A 37 2.93 -2.52 -13.93
C GLU A 37 1.76 -1.70 -14.48
N VAL A 38 0.75 -2.41 -14.99
CA VAL A 38 -0.48 -1.79 -15.47
C VAL A 38 -1.66 -2.53 -14.86
N ALA A 39 -2.40 -1.86 -13.99
CA ALA A 39 -3.54 -2.41 -13.28
C ALA A 39 -4.81 -1.62 -13.59
N THR A 40 -5.96 -2.29 -13.66
CA THR A 40 -7.26 -1.63 -13.79
C THR A 40 -8.18 -2.11 -12.69
N ASN A 41 -8.76 -1.16 -11.96
CA ASN A 41 -9.59 -1.41 -10.80
C ASN A 41 -11.01 -0.90 -11.06
N PRO A 42 -11.92 -1.77 -11.51
CA PRO A 42 -13.30 -1.39 -11.76
C PRO A 42 -14.16 -1.46 -10.49
N VAL A 43 -15.19 -0.62 -10.43
CA VAL A 43 -16.25 -0.64 -9.44
C VAL A 43 -17.61 -0.50 -10.12
N ILE A 44 -18.57 -1.32 -9.71
CA ILE A 44 -19.98 -1.15 -10.07
C ILE A 44 -20.68 -0.50 -8.90
N GLY A 45 -21.17 0.72 -9.10
CA GLY A 45 -21.87 1.49 -8.08
C GLY A 45 -23.37 1.52 -8.32
N ARG A 46 -24.15 1.36 -7.24
CA ARG A 46 -25.61 1.54 -7.27
C ARG A 46 -26.06 2.25 -6.00
N ALA A 47 -26.82 3.33 -6.17
CA ALA A 47 -27.45 4.07 -5.08
C ALA A 47 -28.95 4.24 -5.35
N ARG A 48 -29.74 4.46 -4.29
CA ARG A 48 -31.19 4.69 -4.44
C ARG A 48 -31.42 6.02 -5.16
N GLY A 49 -32.18 5.99 -6.26
CA GLY A 49 -32.51 7.20 -7.03
C GLY A 49 -31.44 7.63 -8.04
N VAL A 50 -30.40 6.82 -8.25
CA VAL A 50 -29.36 7.04 -9.28
C VAL A 50 -29.27 5.80 -10.16
N ASN A 51 -28.99 5.98 -11.45
CA ASN A 51 -28.69 4.87 -12.36
C ASN A 51 -27.45 4.11 -11.86
N THR A 52 -27.41 2.81 -12.11
CA THR A 52 -26.18 2.03 -11.91
C THR A 52 -25.08 2.62 -12.77
N PHE A 53 -23.89 2.78 -12.21
CA PHE A 53 -22.72 3.28 -12.94
C PHE A 53 -21.58 2.28 -12.86
N ILE A 54 -20.65 2.37 -13.81
CA ILE A 54 -19.36 1.71 -13.78
C ILE A 54 -18.31 2.80 -13.66
N GLY A 55 -17.48 2.72 -12.64
CA GLY A 55 -16.27 3.53 -12.49
C GLY A 55 -15.04 2.64 -12.60
N ASN A 56 -13.92 3.19 -13.05
CA ASN A 56 -12.64 2.50 -13.02
C ASN A 56 -11.52 3.52 -12.95
N TRP A 57 -10.41 3.11 -12.35
CA TRP A 57 -9.13 3.73 -12.59
C TRP A 57 -8.16 2.71 -13.16
N THR A 58 -7.34 3.16 -14.10
CA THR A 58 -6.19 2.42 -14.63
C THR A 58 -4.93 3.11 -14.13
N GLU A 59 -4.05 2.30 -13.53
CA GLU A 59 -2.76 2.70 -13.01
C GLU A 59 -1.64 2.23 -13.91
N PHE A 60 -0.64 3.08 -14.02
CA PHE A 60 0.66 2.80 -14.61
C PHE A 60 1.69 3.05 -13.51
N GLU A 61 2.28 1.98 -12.99
CA GLU A 61 3.31 2.04 -11.97
C GLU A 61 4.66 1.75 -12.61
N TYR A 62 5.66 2.60 -12.36
CA TYR A 62 7.02 2.41 -12.88
C TYR A 62 8.06 2.58 -11.79
N GLY A 63 8.83 1.53 -11.52
CA GLY A 63 10.01 1.56 -10.65
C GLY A 63 11.12 2.47 -11.20
N ALA A 64 11.12 3.75 -10.83
CA ALA A 64 12.11 4.72 -11.32
C ALA A 64 13.51 4.50 -10.73
N LYS A 65 13.59 4.08 -9.46
CA LYS A 65 14.81 3.62 -8.75
C LYS A 65 14.40 2.57 -7.72
N GLY A 66 15.36 1.88 -7.10
CA GLY A 66 15.07 0.85 -6.07
C GLY A 66 14.42 1.37 -4.78
N TRP A 67 14.11 2.66 -4.73
CA TRP A 67 13.45 3.35 -3.61
C TRP A 67 12.49 4.44 -4.10
N TRP A 68 12.23 4.53 -5.41
CA TRP A 68 11.30 5.50 -5.99
C TRP A 68 10.43 4.83 -7.03
N THR A 69 9.12 4.94 -6.84
CA THR A 69 8.09 4.52 -7.78
C THR A 69 7.40 5.77 -8.35
N SER A 70 7.13 5.76 -9.65
CA SER A 70 6.28 6.78 -10.31
C SER A 70 4.95 6.15 -10.67
N GLU A 71 3.86 6.79 -10.27
CA GLU A 71 2.51 6.32 -10.56
C GLU A 71 1.76 7.35 -11.40
N PHE A 72 1.03 6.88 -12.41
CA PHE A 72 0.12 7.69 -13.21
C PHE A 72 -1.24 7.01 -13.31
N TYR A 73 -2.30 7.79 -13.10
CA TYR A 73 -3.67 7.29 -13.03
C TYR A 73 -4.56 7.92 -14.07
N ILE A 74 -5.37 7.09 -14.72
CA ILE A 74 -6.51 7.52 -15.56
C ILE A 74 -7.78 7.06 -14.86
N ASP A 75 -8.64 8.00 -14.49
CA ASP A 75 -9.93 7.72 -13.88
C ASP A 75 -11.07 7.97 -14.89
N SER A 76 -12.07 7.08 -14.90
CA SER A 76 -13.24 7.21 -15.75
C SER A 76 -14.51 6.66 -15.10
N GLN A 77 -15.65 7.23 -15.52
CA GLN A 77 -16.98 6.77 -15.12
C GLN A 77 -17.94 6.80 -16.30
N HIS A 78 -18.83 5.81 -16.36
CA HIS A 78 -19.96 5.73 -17.29
C HIS A 78 -21.25 5.37 -16.54
N THR A 79 -22.39 5.94 -16.94
CA THR A 79 -23.72 5.70 -16.36
C THR A 79 -24.74 5.38 -17.44
#